data_AF-A7T2Q2-F1
#
_entry.id   AF-A7T2Q2-F1
#
_cell.length_a   1.000
_cell.length_b   1.000
_cell.length_c   1.000
_cell.angle_alpha   90.00
_cell.angle_beta   90.00
_cell.angle_gamma   90.00
#
_symmetry.space_group_name_H-M   'P 1'
#
loop_
_entity.id
_entity.type
_entity.pdbx_description
1 polymer ?
#
loop_
_entity_poly.entity_id
_entity_poly.type
_entity_poly.pdbx_seq_one_letter_code
_entity_poly.pdbx_strand_id
1 'polypeptide(L)'
;MPKKKTGARKKAEKQRARQKDIQAASGRNKALIEHPCNLQMECDKCKMRQKSRAFCYFCNALQKLPVCGHCGKSKCMMKTGDCVIKHVGTFTTGLAMVGAVCDFCETFICHGKKCLTTHACECPLREADCLECERGVWDQGGRMFRCAYCDKFLCEDDQFEHQGQCQVLQSESYKCGSCNRLGQYSCLRCKVCFCEDHVRRKGVKYTRGQAIPCPKCGHDTKETKELSMSTRTHAYGRQMQDDDDDDD
;
A
#
# COMPACT_ATOMS: atom_id res chain seq x y z
N MET A 1 27.25 -28.16 14.68
CA MET A 1 26.90 -26.87 15.34
C MET A 1 26.69 -25.81 14.27
N PRO A 2 25.63 -24.99 14.32
CA PRO A 2 25.48 -23.85 13.41
C PRO A 2 26.68 -22.91 13.58
N LYS A 3 27.37 -22.56 12.49
CA LYS A 3 28.54 -21.67 12.54
C LYS A 3 28.16 -20.35 13.24
N LYS A 4 28.95 -19.93 14.23
CA LYS A 4 28.77 -18.65 14.93
C LYS A 4 28.67 -17.53 13.89
N LYS A 5 27.57 -16.76 13.95
CA LYS A 5 27.36 -15.63 13.03
C LYS A 5 28.44 -14.57 13.27
N THR A 6 29.06 -14.09 12.19
CA THR A 6 30.02 -12.97 12.23
C THR A 6 29.35 -11.69 12.73
N GLY A 7 30.13 -10.76 13.28
CA GLY A 7 29.61 -9.46 13.74
C GLY A 7 28.88 -8.68 12.64
N ALA A 8 29.41 -8.72 11.41
CA ALA A 8 28.77 -8.13 10.24
C ALA A 8 27.40 -8.75 9.94
N ARG A 9 27.28 -10.08 9.99
CA ARG A 9 26.00 -10.78 9.78
C ARG A 9 24.98 -10.44 10.86
N LYS A 10 25.40 -10.35 12.13
CA LYS A 10 24.52 -9.91 13.23
C LYS A 10 24.03 -8.47 13.03
N LYS A 11 24.91 -7.56 12.58
CA LYS A 11 24.54 -6.17 12.29
C LYS A 11 23.55 -6.07 11.13
N ALA A 12 23.78 -6.82 10.05
CA ALA A 12 22.88 -6.87 8.89
C ALA A 12 21.50 -7.42 9.27
N GLU A 13 21.42 -8.50 10.06
CA GLU A 13 20.15 -9.04 10.54
C GLU A 13 19.40 -8.05 11.44
N LYS A 14 20.10 -7.37 12.36
CA LYS A 14 19.50 -6.33 13.21
C LYS A 14 18.98 -5.15 12.37
N GLN A 15 19.72 -4.74 11.34
CA GLN A 15 19.29 -3.69 10.43
C GLN A 15 18.06 -4.09 9.61
N ARG A 16 18.01 -5.33 9.11
CA ARG A 16 16.82 -5.87 8.41
C ARG A 16 15.60 -5.93 9.33
N ALA A 17 15.76 -6.36 10.58
CA ALA A 17 14.67 -6.36 11.55
C ALA A 17 14.14 -4.94 11.78
N ARG A 18 15.03 -3.97 12.02
CA ARG A 18 14.67 -2.56 12.17
C ARG A 18 13.96 -1.99 10.94
N GLN A 19 14.38 -2.35 9.73
CA GLN A 19 13.70 -1.93 8.51
C GLN A 19 12.28 -2.47 8.43
N LYS A 20 12.06 -3.73 8.81
CA LYS A 20 10.71 -4.32 8.89
C LYS A 20 9.83 -3.59 9.90
N ASP A 21 10.38 -3.20 11.05
CA ASP A 21 9.64 -2.44 12.06
C ASP A 21 9.23 -1.05 11.55
N ILE A 22 10.15 -0.36 10.87
CA ILE A 22 9.90 0.95 10.24
C ILE A 22 8.81 0.82 9.16
N GLN A 23 8.88 -0.21 8.32
CA GLN A 23 7.86 -0.48 7.29
C GLN A 23 6.49 -0.78 7.91
N ALA A 24 6.46 -1.64 8.92
CA ALA A 24 5.26 -1.99 9.65
C ALA A 24 4.57 -0.77 10.29
N ALA A 25 5.35 0.21 10.75
CA ALA A 25 4.88 1.46 11.35
C ALA A 25 4.50 2.53 10.33
N SER A 26 5.20 2.61 9.19
CA SER A 26 4.97 3.64 8.17
C SER A 26 3.72 3.36 7.32
N GLY A 27 3.46 2.09 7.01
CA GLY A 27 2.35 1.70 6.14
C GLY A 27 0.97 1.69 6.80
N ARG A 28 0.85 1.39 8.09
CA ARG A 28 -0.46 1.09 8.71
C ARG A 28 -1.16 2.25 9.41
N ASN A 29 -0.44 3.32 9.73
CA ASN A 29 -0.97 4.37 10.59
C ASN A 29 -1.56 5.56 9.83
N LYS A 30 -1.35 5.65 8.52
CA LYS A 30 -1.73 6.81 7.72
C LYS A 30 -2.29 6.40 6.37
N ALA A 31 -3.40 7.00 5.96
CA ALA A 31 -4.00 6.72 4.65
C ALA A 31 -3.08 7.24 3.54
N LEU A 32 -2.99 6.50 2.42
CA LEU A 32 -2.07 6.82 1.33
C LEU A 32 -2.26 8.26 0.80
N ILE A 33 -3.49 8.76 0.77
CA ILE A 33 -3.84 10.12 0.32
C ILE A 33 -3.22 11.22 1.18
N GLU A 34 -2.92 10.94 2.44
CA GLU A 34 -2.37 11.91 3.37
C GLU A 34 -0.83 11.97 3.32
N HIS A 35 -0.17 11.10 2.54
CA HIS A 35 1.27 11.16 2.33
C HIS A 35 1.62 12.22 1.28
N PRO A 36 2.63 13.07 1.52
CA PRO A 36 3.02 14.11 0.56
C PRO A 36 3.38 13.58 -0.83
N CYS A 37 3.96 12.37 -0.91
CA CYS A 37 4.29 11.70 -2.17
C CYS A 37 3.06 11.22 -2.97
N ASN A 38 1.84 11.32 -2.42
CA ASN A 38 0.62 10.95 -3.12
C ASN A 38 -0.45 12.06 -3.13
N LEU A 39 -0.04 13.31 -2.91
CA LEU A 39 -0.88 14.48 -3.13
C LEU A 39 -1.32 14.56 -4.59
N GLN A 40 -2.44 15.22 -4.84
CA GLN A 40 -2.91 15.49 -6.19
C GLN A 40 -2.16 16.67 -6.79
N MET A 41 -1.84 16.57 -8.08
CA MET A 41 -1.22 17.63 -8.86
C MET A 41 -1.87 17.73 -10.24
N GLU A 42 -1.68 18.85 -10.90
CA GLU A 42 -2.02 19.06 -12.31
C GLU A 42 -0.72 19.29 -13.08
N CYS A 43 -0.58 18.68 -14.26
CA CYS A 43 0.59 18.90 -15.09
C CYS A 43 0.52 20.27 -15.79
N ASP A 44 1.57 21.08 -15.67
CA ASP A 44 1.63 22.39 -16.32
C ASP A 44 1.53 22.33 -17.85
N LYS A 45 2.00 21.23 -18.46
CA LYS A 45 2.07 21.05 -19.92
C LYS A 45 0.78 20.49 -20.52
N CYS A 46 0.28 19.35 -20.02
CA CYS A 46 -0.89 18.68 -20.57
C CYS A 46 -2.19 18.93 -19.79
N LYS A 47 -2.14 19.65 -18.66
CA LYS A 47 -3.29 19.98 -17.79
C LYS A 47 -4.04 18.78 -17.21
N MET A 48 -3.52 17.57 -17.39
CA MET A 48 -4.08 16.36 -16.78
C MET A 48 -3.79 16.31 -15.28
N ARG A 49 -4.78 15.87 -14.50
CA ARG A 49 -4.65 15.64 -13.06
C ARG A 49 -4.02 14.28 -12.82
N GLN A 50 -3.05 14.22 -11.91
CA GLN A 50 -2.31 13.01 -11.55
C GLN A 50 -1.86 13.08 -10.08
N LYS A 51 -1.21 12.03 -9.57
CA LYS A 51 -0.54 12.11 -8.27
C LYS A 51 0.81 12.81 -8.41
N SER A 52 1.30 13.38 -7.32
CA SER A 52 2.56 14.13 -7.25
C SER A 52 3.70 13.26 -7.76
N ARG A 53 4.28 13.55 -8.92
CA ARG A 53 5.36 12.75 -9.53
C ARG A 53 6.42 13.69 -10.10
N ALA A 54 7.65 13.21 -10.21
CA ALA A 54 8.76 13.97 -10.77
C ALA A 54 8.54 14.24 -12.26
N PHE A 55 7.95 13.26 -12.94
CA PHE A 55 7.57 13.32 -14.34
C PHE A 55 6.05 13.14 -14.46
N CYS A 56 5.46 13.80 -15.44
CA CYS A 56 4.05 13.59 -15.74
C CYS A 56 3.86 12.23 -16.37
N TYR A 57 3.00 11.41 -15.77
CA TYR A 57 2.63 10.09 -16.28
C TYR A 57 2.09 10.13 -17.72
N PHE A 58 1.33 11.17 -18.08
CA PHE A 58 0.69 11.26 -19.40
C PHE A 58 1.61 11.74 -20.52
N CYS A 59 2.53 12.66 -20.21
CA CYS A 59 3.32 13.35 -21.25
C CYS A 59 4.82 13.40 -20.99
N ASN A 60 5.29 12.72 -19.94
CA ASN A 60 6.68 12.65 -19.47
C ASN A 60 7.34 14.01 -19.19
N ALA A 61 6.54 15.08 -19.10
CA ALA A 61 7.05 16.40 -18.77
C ALA A 61 7.55 16.45 -17.32
N LEU A 62 8.74 17.03 -17.13
CA LEU A 62 9.29 17.30 -15.81
C LEU A 62 8.39 18.26 -15.04
N GLN A 63 8.08 17.94 -13.78
CA GLN A 63 7.28 18.81 -12.93
C GLN A 63 8.10 20.01 -12.41
N LYS A 64 7.72 21.22 -12.84
CA LYS A 64 8.48 22.46 -12.53
C LYS A 64 8.23 23.00 -11.12
N LEU A 65 7.09 22.64 -10.52
CA LEU A 65 6.72 23.01 -9.15
C LEU A 65 6.83 21.77 -8.24
N PRO A 66 8.04 21.41 -7.79
CA PRO A 66 8.24 20.22 -6.96
C PRO A 66 7.74 20.44 -5.53
N VAL A 67 7.16 19.38 -4.99
CA VAL A 67 6.82 19.26 -3.57
C VAL A 67 7.54 18.03 -3.03
N CYS A 68 8.22 18.17 -1.90
CA CYS A 68 8.93 17.04 -1.30
C CYS A 68 7.96 15.92 -0.90
N GLY A 69 8.14 14.72 -1.44
CA GLY A 69 7.33 13.54 -1.15
C GLY A 69 7.43 13.01 0.30
N HIS A 70 8.41 13.47 1.08
CA HIS A 70 8.53 13.14 2.51
C HIS A 70 7.90 14.19 3.42
N CYS A 71 8.28 15.47 3.27
CA CYS A 71 7.88 16.52 4.21
C CYS A 71 6.83 17.51 3.67
N GLY A 72 6.43 17.39 2.40
CA GLY A 72 5.41 18.25 1.78
C GLY A 72 5.84 19.69 1.54
N LYS A 73 7.11 20.05 1.78
CA LYS A 73 7.60 21.41 1.55
C LYS A 73 7.85 21.65 0.06
N SER A 74 7.45 22.82 -0.43
CA SER A 74 7.74 23.37 -1.77
C SER A 74 8.88 24.40 -1.77
N LYS A 75 9.49 24.64 -0.60
CA LYS A 75 10.66 25.50 -0.43
C LYS A 75 11.59 24.92 0.62
N CYS A 76 12.89 24.93 0.34
CA CYS A 76 13.92 24.53 1.29
C CYS A 76 14.45 25.76 2.04
N MET A 77 14.61 25.61 3.35
CA MET A 77 15.02 26.70 4.24
C MET A 77 16.26 26.33 5.03
N MET A 78 17.28 27.18 4.94
CA MET A 78 18.52 26.98 5.70
C MET A 78 18.34 27.13 7.21
N LYS A 79 17.35 27.92 7.68
CA LYS A 79 17.13 28.18 9.11
C LYS A 79 16.92 26.92 9.97
N THR A 80 16.45 25.81 9.39
CA THR A 80 16.17 24.57 10.12
C THR A 80 17.34 23.59 10.25
N GLY A 81 18.54 23.92 9.72
CA GLY A 81 19.79 23.17 9.98
C GLY A 81 19.88 21.74 9.40
N ASP A 82 18.77 21.15 8.97
CA ASP A 82 18.71 19.77 8.43
C ASP A 82 19.00 19.70 6.92
N CYS A 83 19.25 20.82 6.23
CA CYS A 83 19.52 20.82 4.80
C CYS A 83 20.98 20.41 4.51
N VAL A 84 21.20 19.47 3.60
CA VAL A 84 22.56 19.06 3.19
C VAL A 84 23.24 20.05 2.24
N ILE A 85 22.47 20.95 1.61
CA ILE A 85 22.97 22.03 0.77
C ILE A 85 22.81 23.37 1.50
N LYS A 86 23.86 24.19 1.49
CA LYS A 86 23.82 25.54 2.08
C LYS A 86 23.03 26.49 1.17
N HIS A 87 22.04 27.18 1.73
CA HIS A 87 21.22 28.17 1.03
C HIS A 87 21.28 29.50 1.80
N VAL A 88 22.31 30.30 1.54
CA VAL A 88 22.56 31.54 2.29
C VAL A 88 21.52 32.61 1.92
N GLY A 89 20.82 33.15 2.92
CA GLY A 89 19.95 34.32 2.78
C GLY A 89 18.70 34.16 1.92
N THR A 90 18.47 32.99 1.30
CA THR A 90 17.40 32.76 0.31
C THR A 90 16.68 31.44 0.54
N PHE A 91 15.39 31.42 0.17
CA PHE A 91 14.62 30.19 0.09
C PHE A 91 14.89 29.54 -1.25
N THR A 92 15.32 28.30 -1.25
CA THR A 92 15.48 27.56 -2.50
C THR A 92 14.16 26.92 -2.89
N THR A 93 13.72 27.17 -4.12
CA THR A 93 12.43 26.73 -4.69
C THR A 93 12.66 26.07 -6.05
N GLY A 94 11.61 25.50 -6.63
CA GLY A 94 11.71 24.84 -7.94
C GLY A 94 12.66 23.65 -7.92
N LEU A 95 13.28 23.33 -9.04
CA LEU A 95 14.20 22.19 -9.13
C LEU A 95 15.44 22.34 -8.22
N ALA A 96 15.81 23.57 -7.86
CA ALA A 96 16.95 23.82 -6.99
C ALA A 96 16.76 23.28 -5.56
N MET A 97 15.54 22.97 -5.13
CA MET A 97 15.30 22.34 -3.81
C MET A 97 15.29 20.82 -3.83
N VAL A 98 15.39 20.20 -5.01
CA VAL A 98 15.31 18.75 -5.21
C VAL A 98 16.68 18.12 -5.00
N GLY A 99 16.77 17.18 -4.06
CA GLY A 99 17.98 16.40 -3.79
C GLY A 99 18.00 15.00 -4.37
N ALA A 100 16.82 14.40 -4.58
CA ALA A 100 16.69 13.07 -5.17
C ALA A 100 15.29 12.86 -5.77
N VAL A 101 15.17 11.83 -6.61
CA VAL A 101 13.89 11.22 -6.98
C VAL A 101 13.80 9.88 -6.25
N CYS A 102 12.65 9.57 -5.66
CA CYS A 102 12.45 8.29 -5.00
C CYS A 102 12.15 7.18 -6.02
N ASP A 103 12.90 6.09 -6.00
CA ASP A 103 12.70 4.96 -6.93
C ASP A 103 11.32 4.29 -6.80
N PHE A 104 10.67 4.38 -5.63
CA PHE A 104 9.40 3.72 -5.36
C PHE A 104 8.18 4.56 -5.78
N CYS A 105 8.09 5.79 -5.25
CA CYS A 105 6.94 6.66 -5.50
C CYS A 105 7.17 7.67 -6.63
N GLU A 106 8.39 7.72 -7.20
CA GLU A 106 8.78 8.61 -8.29
C GLU A 106 8.54 10.09 -7.97
N THR A 107 8.63 10.47 -6.70
CA THR A 107 8.44 11.86 -6.27
C THR A 107 9.77 12.53 -5.97
N PHE A 108 9.79 13.85 -6.11
CA PHE A 108 10.95 14.64 -5.69
C PHE A 108 11.10 14.62 -4.17
N ILE A 109 12.33 14.46 -3.71
CA ILE A 109 12.73 14.53 -2.30
C ILE A 109 13.68 15.70 -2.14
N CYS A 110 13.43 16.55 -1.14
CA CYS A 110 14.25 17.73 -0.91
C CYS A 110 15.60 17.40 -0.25
N HIS A 111 16.49 18.39 -0.20
CA HIS A 111 17.80 18.32 0.48
C HIS A 111 17.78 18.10 2.00
N GLY A 112 16.61 17.93 2.62
CA GLY A 112 16.55 17.61 4.05
C GLY A 112 17.24 16.27 4.30
N LYS A 113 18.26 16.24 5.16
CA LYS A 113 19.00 15.04 5.52
C LYS A 113 18.05 13.96 6.05
N LYS A 114 17.04 14.33 6.86
CA LYS A 114 15.97 13.40 7.24
C LYS A 114 15.25 12.85 6.00
N CYS A 115 14.77 13.72 5.11
CA CYS A 115 14.01 13.31 3.93
C CYS A 115 14.80 12.33 3.04
N LEU A 116 16.06 12.65 2.74
CA LEU A 116 16.93 11.81 1.91
C LEU A 116 17.25 10.45 2.56
N THR A 117 17.44 10.42 3.88
CA THR A 117 17.85 9.19 4.57
C THR A 117 16.68 8.28 4.96
N THR A 118 15.48 8.83 5.17
CA THR A 118 14.33 8.05 5.67
C THR A 118 13.29 7.74 4.60
N HIS A 119 13.09 8.60 3.60
CA HIS A 119 11.93 8.48 2.71
C HIS A 119 11.88 7.13 1.99
N ALA A 120 12.97 6.67 1.39
CA ALA A 120 12.99 5.37 0.71
C ALA A 120 12.67 4.20 1.66
N CYS A 121 13.05 4.30 2.94
CA CYS A 121 12.73 3.29 3.95
C CYS A 121 11.25 3.28 4.34
N GLU A 122 10.65 4.46 4.43
CA GLU A 122 9.29 4.68 4.90
C GLU A 122 8.27 4.88 3.77
N CYS A 123 8.71 4.82 2.51
CA CYS A 123 7.88 5.15 1.36
C CYS A 123 6.60 4.29 1.36
N PRO A 124 5.41 4.92 1.37
CA PRO A 124 4.16 4.18 1.45
C PRO A 124 3.88 3.36 0.18
N LEU A 125 4.61 3.63 -0.91
CA LEU A 125 4.47 2.97 -2.21
C LEU A 125 5.61 1.99 -2.52
N ARG A 126 6.40 1.59 -1.52
CA ARG A 126 7.57 0.71 -1.71
C ARG A 126 7.23 -0.66 -2.29
N GLU A 127 6.08 -1.21 -1.91
CA GLU A 127 5.60 -2.53 -2.34
C GLU A 127 4.27 -2.36 -3.11
N ALA A 128 4.11 -1.22 -3.78
CA ALA A 128 2.87 -0.86 -4.45
C ALA A 128 2.85 -1.34 -5.90
N ASP A 129 2.54 -2.61 -6.07
CA ASP A 129 2.15 -3.21 -7.33
C ASP A 129 0.66 -3.58 -7.26
N CYS A 130 -0.07 -3.36 -8.35
CA CYS A 130 -1.47 -3.76 -8.39
C CYS A 130 -1.58 -5.28 -8.26
N LEU A 131 -2.44 -5.77 -7.38
CA LEU A 131 -2.65 -7.21 -7.24
C LEU A 131 -3.19 -7.87 -8.51
N GLU A 132 -4.04 -7.17 -9.27
CA GLU A 132 -4.75 -7.76 -10.40
C GLU A 132 -3.96 -7.64 -11.70
N CYS A 133 -3.53 -6.43 -12.07
CA CYS A 133 -2.78 -6.21 -13.30
C CYS A 133 -1.25 -6.23 -13.15
N GLU A 134 -0.71 -6.45 -11.94
CA GLU A 134 0.73 -6.55 -11.63
C GLU A 134 1.58 -5.31 -11.98
N ARG A 135 0.95 -4.24 -12.47
CA ARG A 135 1.59 -2.96 -12.82
C ARG A 135 1.93 -2.14 -11.58
N GLY A 136 3.07 -1.47 -11.62
CA GLY A 136 3.59 -0.68 -10.52
C GLY A 136 3.16 0.78 -10.54
N VAL A 137 3.72 1.57 -9.63
CA VAL A 137 3.46 3.02 -9.49
C VAL A 137 3.74 3.81 -10.76
N TRP A 138 4.82 3.46 -11.46
CA TRP A 138 5.32 4.15 -12.64
C TRP A 138 4.36 3.99 -13.82
N ASP A 139 3.76 2.81 -13.96
CA ASP A 139 2.81 2.46 -15.02
C ASP A 139 1.41 3.04 -14.81
N GLN A 140 1.14 3.63 -13.64
CA GLN A 140 -0.20 4.10 -13.24
C GLN A 140 -0.24 5.59 -12.86
N GLY A 141 0.91 6.26 -12.90
CA GLY A 141 1.04 7.65 -12.45
C GLY A 141 0.73 7.82 -10.97
N GLY A 142 0.92 6.77 -10.18
CA GLY A 142 0.71 6.82 -8.74
C GLY A 142 -0.69 6.64 -8.21
N ARG A 143 -1.66 6.35 -9.06
CA ARG A 143 -3.06 6.14 -8.67
C ARG A 143 -3.25 4.74 -8.11
N MET A 144 -2.64 4.54 -6.94
CA MET A 144 -2.69 3.30 -6.17
C MET A 144 -3.63 3.49 -4.98
N PHE A 145 -4.31 2.41 -4.62
CA PHE A 145 -5.28 2.32 -3.52
C PHE A 145 -4.99 1.05 -2.73
N ARG A 146 -5.48 0.98 -1.48
CA ARG A 146 -5.42 -0.25 -0.68
C ARG A 146 -6.82 -0.78 -0.47
N CYS A 147 -6.98 -2.08 -0.72
CA CYS A 147 -8.23 -2.77 -0.44
C CYS A 147 -8.56 -2.70 1.06
N ALA A 148 -9.76 -2.25 1.41
CA ALA A 148 -10.22 -2.20 2.81
C ALA A 148 -10.31 -3.59 3.50
N TYR A 149 -10.29 -4.67 2.71
CA TYR A 149 -10.44 -6.04 3.21
C TYR A 149 -9.12 -6.80 3.30
N CYS A 150 -8.36 -6.87 2.20
CA CYS A 150 -7.12 -7.64 2.13
C CYS A 150 -5.85 -6.78 2.28
N ASP A 151 -5.99 -5.46 2.29
CA ASP A 151 -4.90 -4.49 2.46
C ASP A 151 -3.82 -4.49 1.35
N LYS A 152 -4.11 -5.17 0.23
CA LYS A 152 -3.24 -5.21 -0.95
C LYS A 152 -3.44 -3.96 -1.81
N PHE A 153 -2.42 -3.64 -2.60
CA PHE A 153 -2.44 -2.51 -3.52
C PHE A 153 -3.26 -2.83 -4.78
N LEU A 154 -3.98 -1.82 -5.26
CA LEU A 154 -4.82 -1.86 -6.45
C LEU A 154 -4.64 -0.55 -7.21
N CYS A 155 -4.66 -0.60 -8.54
CA CYS A 155 -4.72 0.62 -9.34
C CYS A 155 -6.15 1.20 -9.34
N GLU A 156 -6.31 2.39 -9.91
CA GLU A 156 -7.62 3.04 -10.03
C GLU A 156 -8.66 2.20 -10.77
N ASP A 157 -8.23 1.46 -11.81
CA ASP A 157 -9.10 0.65 -12.67
C ASP A 157 -9.61 -0.60 -11.92
N ASP A 158 -8.71 -1.30 -11.21
CA ASP A 158 -9.02 -2.58 -10.57
C ASP A 158 -9.65 -2.45 -9.17
N GLN A 159 -9.62 -1.25 -8.56
CA GLN A 159 -9.96 -1.10 -7.14
C GLN A 159 -11.41 -1.50 -6.81
N PHE A 160 -12.36 -1.19 -7.70
CA PHE A 160 -13.78 -1.38 -7.43
C PHE A 160 -14.20 -2.83 -7.59
N GLU A 161 -13.77 -3.45 -8.69
CA GLU A 161 -14.04 -4.87 -8.98
C GLU A 161 -13.42 -5.75 -7.90
N HIS A 162 -12.14 -5.50 -7.55
CA HIS A 162 -11.49 -6.24 -6.49
C HIS A 162 -12.20 -6.04 -5.15
N GLN A 163 -12.56 -4.82 -4.74
CA GLN A 163 -13.25 -4.62 -3.46
C GLN A 163 -14.60 -5.32 -3.39
N GLY A 164 -15.36 -5.33 -4.50
CA GLY A 164 -16.64 -6.03 -4.59
C GLY A 164 -16.51 -7.53 -4.36
N GLN A 165 -15.46 -8.16 -4.89
CA GLN A 165 -15.23 -9.60 -4.77
C GLN A 165 -14.39 -9.98 -3.52
N CYS A 166 -13.56 -9.07 -3.01
CA CYS A 166 -12.62 -9.35 -1.94
C CYS A 166 -13.29 -9.56 -0.57
N GLN A 167 -14.52 -9.10 -0.38
CA GLN A 167 -15.28 -9.37 0.83
C GLN A 167 -15.78 -10.83 0.92
N VAL A 168 -15.81 -11.56 -0.21
CA VAL A 168 -16.34 -12.93 -0.28
C VAL A 168 -15.24 -13.97 -0.09
N LEU A 169 -15.54 -15.05 0.64
CA LEU A 169 -14.72 -16.25 0.72
C LEU A 169 -15.23 -17.25 -0.33
N GLN A 170 -14.36 -17.67 -1.25
CA GLN A 170 -14.73 -18.63 -2.31
C GLN A 170 -14.73 -20.10 -1.84
N SER A 171 -14.34 -20.39 -0.59
CA SER A 171 -14.26 -21.77 -0.09
C SER A 171 -15.65 -22.26 0.36
N GLU A 172 -16.19 -23.24 -0.35
CA GLU A 172 -17.48 -23.87 -0.03
C GLU A 172 -17.46 -24.61 1.31
N SER A 173 -16.30 -25.12 1.73
CA SER A 173 -16.22 -25.98 2.92
C SER A 173 -16.17 -25.19 4.24
N TYR A 174 -15.75 -23.92 4.21
CA TYR A 174 -15.47 -23.08 5.38
C TYR A 174 -14.64 -23.77 6.48
N LYS A 175 -13.92 -24.84 6.13
CA LYS A 175 -13.10 -25.61 7.06
C LYS A 175 -11.85 -24.83 7.43
N CYS A 176 -11.34 -25.09 8.62
CA CYS A 176 -10.09 -24.54 9.07
C CYS A 176 -8.95 -24.99 8.14
N GLY A 177 -8.10 -24.06 7.70
CA GLY A 177 -6.95 -24.40 6.85
C GLY A 177 -5.88 -25.27 7.51
N SER A 178 -6.03 -25.59 8.81
CA SER A 178 -5.13 -26.41 9.59
C SER A 178 -5.78 -27.69 10.14
N CYS A 179 -7.11 -27.82 10.10
CA CYS A 179 -7.83 -29.04 10.51
C CYS A 179 -9.23 -29.12 9.91
N ASN A 180 -9.90 -30.27 10.01
CA ASN A 180 -11.23 -30.46 9.41
C ASN A 180 -12.40 -29.86 10.19
N ARG A 181 -12.16 -29.04 11.23
CA ARG A 181 -13.23 -28.34 11.96
C ARG A 181 -13.70 -27.10 11.19
N LEU A 182 -14.90 -26.62 11.48
CA LEU A 182 -15.43 -25.37 10.92
C LEU A 182 -14.58 -24.16 11.36
N GLY A 183 -14.28 -23.24 10.45
CA GLY A 183 -13.50 -22.05 10.71
C GLY A 183 -14.35 -20.89 11.23
N GLN A 184 -14.13 -20.49 12.48
CA GLN A 184 -14.83 -19.37 13.11
C GLN A 184 -14.24 -18.00 12.74
N TYR A 185 -12.96 -17.96 12.34
CA TYR A 185 -12.25 -16.75 11.94
C TYR A 185 -11.76 -16.86 10.52
N SER A 186 -11.83 -15.78 9.76
CA SER A 186 -11.48 -15.75 8.35
C SER A 186 -10.51 -14.62 8.04
N CYS A 187 -9.45 -14.94 7.29
CA CYS A 187 -8.51 -13.95 6.79
C CYS A 187 -8.86 -13.59 5.35
N LEU A 188 -9.37 -12.37 5.10
CA LEU A 188 -9.71 -11.91 3.75
C LEU A 188 -8.49 -11.66 2.86
N ARG A 189 -7.29 -11.55 3.44
CA ARG A 189 -6.03 -11.46 2.68
C ARG A 189 -5.53 -12.81 2.16
N CYS A 190 -5.67 -13.87 2.96
CA CYS A 190 -5.29 -15.23 2.57
C CYS A 190 -6.44 -16.04 1.96
N LYS A 191 -7.68 -15.58 2.13
CA LYS A 191 -8.90 -16.33 1.79
C LYS A 191 -8.98 -17.70 2.47
N VAL A 192 -8.54 -17.77 3.74
CA VAL A 192 -8.51 -19.01 4.54
C VAL A 192 -9.22 -18.80 5.88
N CYS A 193 -9.96 -19.82 6.31
CA CYS A 193 -10.64 -19.87 7.60
C CYS A 193 -9.81 -20.61 8.65
N PHE A 194 -10.01 -20.29 9.93
CA PHE A 194 -9.34 -20.89 11.09
C PHE A 194 -10.34 -21.15 12.22
N CYS A 195 -10.21 -22.27 12.92
CA CYS A 195 -10.91 -22.48 14.19
C CYS A 195 -10.27 -21.65 15.32
N GLU A 196 -10.92 -21.56 16.48
CA GLU A 196 -10.41 -20.84 17.66
C GLU A 196 -9.01 -21.26 18.08
N ASP A 197 -8.71 -22.56 18.00
CA ASP A 197 -7.40 -23.10 18.38
C ASP A 197 -6.30 -22.69 17.38
N HIS A 198 -6.60 -22.70 16.08
CA HIS A 198 -5.61 -22.49 15.03
C HIS A 198 -5.45 -21.03 14.61
N VAL A 199 -6.39 -20.15 14.96
CA VAL A 199 -6.22 -18.70 14.76
C VAL A 199 -5.28 -18.11 15.83
N ARG A 200 -5.27 -18.68 17.04
CA ARG A 200 -4.47 -18.19 18.16
C ARG A 200 -3.09 -18.86 18.19
N ARG A 201 -2.03 -18.06 18.24
CA ARG A 201 -0.66 -18.52 18.44
C ARG A 201 -0.39 -18.69 19.95
N LYS A 202 0.18 -19.83 20.33
CA LYS A 202 0.60 -20.09 21.72
C LYS A 202 1.60 -19.03 22.18
N GLY A 203 1.40 -18.49 23.38
CA GLY A 203 2.30 -17.51 24.01
C GLY A 203 2.06 -16.04 23.66
N VAL A 204 1.05 -15.73 22.84
CA VAL A 204 0.65 -14.34 22.53
C VAL A 204 -0.52 -13.95 23.43
N LYS A 205 -0.42 -12.80 24.13
CA LYS A 205 -1.54 -12.23 24.88
C LYS A 205 -2.50 -11.55 23.90
N TYR A 206 -3.76 -11.97 23.92
CA TYR A 206 -4.83 -11.37 23.13
C TYR A 206 -5.70 -10.51 24.04
N THR A 207 -5.89 -9.25 23.67
CA THR A 207 -6.81 -8.34 24.36
C THR A 207 -8.22 -8.52 23.80
N ARG A 208 -9.23 -8.46 24.67
CA ARG A 208 -10.63 -8.56 24.26
C ARG A 208 -11.00 -7.33 23.43
N GLY A 209 -11.55 -7.54 22.24
CA GLY A 209 -11.92 -6.47 21.30
C GLY A 209 -10.88 -6.14 20.23
N GLN A 210 -9.65 -6.67 20.33
CA GLN A 210 -8.67 -6.55 19.24
C GLN A 210 -8.84 -7.69 18.23
N ALA A 211 -8.79 -7.37 16.94
CA ALA A 211 -8.82 -8.38 15.89
C ALA A 211 -7.64 -9.35 16.02
N ILE A 212 -7.89 -10.65 15.81
CA ILE A 212 -6.86 -11.68 15.94
C ILE A 212 -6.04 -11.68 14.64
N PRO A 213 -4.71 -11.51 14.67
CA PRO A 213 -3.89 -11.53 13.47
C PRO A 213 -3.82 -12.94 12.88
N CYS A 214 -3.95 -13.04 11.56
CA CYS A 214 -3.88 -14.27 10.80
C CYS A 214 -2.56 -15.01 11.07
N PRO A 215 -2.58 -16.31 11.37
CA PRO A 215 -1.36 -17.06 11.64
C PRO A 215 -0.45 -17.20 10.41
N LYS A 216 -0.97 -17.06 9.18
CA LYS A 216 -0.18 -17.11 7.94
C LYS A 216 0.46 -15.76 7.59
N CYS A 217 -0.34 -14.69 7.51
CA CYS A 217 0.13 -13.39 6.99
C CYS A 217 0.16 -12.26 8.00
N GLY A 218 -0.35 -12.46 9.22
CA GLY A 218 -0.43 -11.44 10.27
C GLY A 218 -1.51 -10.37 10.06
N HIS A 219 -2.28 -10.43 8.97
CA HIS A 219 -3.41 -9.53 8.72
C HIS A 219 -4.59 -9.83 9.63
N ASP A 220 -5.36 -8.82 9.99
CA ASP A 220 -6.51 -8.97 10.89
C ASP A 220 -7.53 -9.96 10.32
N THR A 221 -7.97 -10.88 11.18
CA THR A 221 -9.06 -11.81 10.85
C THR A 221 -10.39 -11.20 11.26
N LYS A 222 -11.44 -11.59 10.53
CA LYS A 222 -12.84 -11.27 10.86
C LYS A 222 -13.57 -12.53 11.30
N GLU A 223 -14.62 -12.41 12.11
CA GLU A 223 -15.46 -13.56 12.43
C GLU A 223 -16.19 -14.01 11.17
N THR A 224 -16.14 -15.30 10.85
CA THR A 224 -16.68 -15.84 9.59
C THR A 224 -18.18 -15.57 9.47
N LYS A 225 -18.92 -15.58 10.58
CA LYS A 225 -20.37 -15.29 10.62
C LYS A 225 -20.73 -13.83 10.28
N GLU A 226 -19.78 -12.89 10.45
CA GLU A 226 -20.01 -11.46 10.17
C GLU A 226 -19.76 -11.11 8.70
N LEU A 227 -19.14 -12.03 7.95
CA LEU A 227 -18.97 -11.89 6.52
C LEU A 227 -20.31 -12.21 5.83
N SER A 228 -20.71 -11.37 4.88
CA SER A 228 -21.87 -11.62 4.03
C SER A 228 -21.59 -12.83 3.13
N MET A 229 -21.87 -14.03 3.67
CA MET A 229 -21.69 -15.30 2.97
C MET A 229 -22.86 -15.51 2.02
N SER A 230 -22.77 -15.00 0.79
CA SER A 230 -23.72 -15.40 -0.24
C SER A 230 -23.36 -16.81 -0.70
N THR A 231 -24.18 -17.79 -0.31
CA THR A 231 -24.08 -19.19 -0.81
C THR A 231 -24.68 -19.34 -2.22
N ARG A 232 -25.28 -18.28 -2.76
CA ARG A 232 -25.80 -18.21 -4.12
C ARG A 232 -25.05 -17.12 -4.87
N THR A 233 -24.18 -17.52 -5.79
CA THR A 233 -23.65 -16.64 -6.83
C THR A 233 -24.78 -16.27 -7.77
N HIS A 234 -25.57 -15.24 -7.43
CA HIS A 234 -26.39 -14.58 -8.43
C HIS A 234 -25.46 -13.67 -9.24
N ALA A 235 -24.92 -14.21 -10.33
CA ALA A 235 -24.32 -13.39 -11.37
C ALA A 235 -25.47 -12.63 -12.04
N TYR A 236 -25.75 -11.41 -11.57
CA TYR A 236 -26.57 -10.47 -12.32
C TYR A 236 -25.74 -9.97 -13.51
N GLY A 237 -25.51 -10.86 -14.48
CA GLY A 237 -25.17 -10.42 -15.83
C GLY A 237 -26.34 -9.60 -16.35
N ARG A 238 -26.07 -8.52 -17.08
CA ARG A 238 -27.10 -7.87 -17.89
C ARG A 238 -27.67 -8.95 -18.80
N GLN A 239 -28.88 -9.43 -18.50
CA GLN A 239 -29.62 -10.23 -19.46
C GLN A 239 -29.91 -9.26 -20.59
N MET A 240 -29.18 -9.45 -21.70
CA MET A 240 -29.58 -8.89 -22.98
C MET A 240 -30.92 -9.56 -23.27
N GLN A 241 -31.96 -8.73 -23.30
CA GLN A 241 -33.27 -9.16 -23.74
C GLN A 241 -33.08 -9.58 -25.20
N ASP A 242 -33.17 -10.89 -25.47
CA ASP A 242 -33.43 -11.35 -26.84
C ASP A 242 -34.81 -10.80 -27.17
N ASP A 243 -34.84 -9.74 -27.96
CA ASP A 243 -36.03 -9.40 -28.74
C ASP A 243 -36.15 -10.52 -29.78
N ASP A 244 -36.96 -11.53 -29.46
CA ASP A 244 -37.52 -12.44 -30.47
C ASP A 244 -38.38 -11.58 -31.39
N ASP A 245 -37.82 -11.17 -32.53
CA ASP A 245 -38.54 -10.67 -33.69
C ASP A 245 -39.43 -11.81 -34.22
N ASP A 246 -40.65 -11.90 -33.70
CA ASP A 246 -41.78 -12.58 -34.35
C ASP A 246 -42.25 -11.72 -35.55
N ASP A 247 -41.65 -11.95 -36.72
CA ASP A 247 -42.19 -11.51 -38.02
C ASP A 247 -43.02 -12.67 -38.63
N ASP A 248 -44.36 -12.55 -38.54
CA ASP A 248 -45.35 -13.18 -39.43
C ASP A 248 -46.52 -12.18 -39.70
#